data_AF-A0A7S3HC72-F1
#
_entry.id   AF-A0A7S3HC72-F1
#
_cell.length_a   1.000
_cell.length_b   1.000
_cell.length_c   1.000
_cell.angle_alpha   90.00
_cell.angle_beta   90.00
_cell.angle_gamma   90.00
#
_symmetry.space_group_name_H-M   'P 1'
#
loop_
_entity.id
_entity.type
_entity.pdbx_description
1 polymer ?
#
loop_
_entity_poly.entity_id
_entity_poly.type
_entity_poly.pdbx_seq_one_letter_code
_entity_poly.pdbx_strand_id
1 'polypeptide(L)'
;MKDDLGWTESQKGLVLSAFYWGYAIGQLPASRLGQYYGAKWLFGLSILISSILTLLVPAASRSSFGMALFIRVLIGFFESAGFPSAYHFFPTWLPLAEKTFLIPFIVSGTFVGMILGFSISGVLANTQVMINGEDWGGWQSIFYLFGLLGVLWFPIWAYAAHESPEVHPSITPEEILFINQGKDMPFQGLSAANDRDLNDTLRPLMYEEGGSDIEHPDIALTDITGPFNPSFSSSSTTRSISSSGAGSFAYNPLSSATQDSKDNALTHRVNSRTSDLAVRRAESIDRMGQLSKEEWQVLPTDMFALKGNNYTKAELTARTPWRAFLTDPVALAILACAFTNGWIGFTLMSEMPSYLTDILGFDLDSAGVYCIYPYLALFFSTLLFARGFDYLQRERAWSINAVRLTSMFIAFLGSALGLIVCGFLDAKFAAYTFMVL
;
A
#
# COMPACT_ATOMS: atom_id res chain seq x y z
N MET A 1 -11.85 15.03 26.25
CA MET A 1 -12.44 13.68 26.05
C MET A 1 -12.35 12.82 27.31
N LYS A 2 -11.16 12.54 27.86
CA LYS A 2 -11.01 11.72 29.09
C LYS A 2 -11.82 12.27 30.27
N ASP A 3 -11.62 13.54 30.62
CA ASP A 3 -12.26 14.15 31.79
C ASP A 3 -13.77 14.31 31.57
N ASP A 4 -14.17 14.70 30.37
CA ASP A 4 -15.57 14.86 29.94
C ASP A 4 -16.38 13.54 29.99
N LEU A 5 -15.75 12.41 29.66
CA LEU A 5 -16.40 11.09 29.65
C LEU A 5 -16.14 10.26 30.92
N GLY A 6 -15.39 10.79 31.90
CA GLY A 6 -15.03 10.09 33.13
C GLY A 6 -14.17 8.83 32.90
N TRP A 7 -13.33 8.81 31.86
CA TRP A 7 -12.52 7.64 31.52
C TRP A 7 -11.25 7.55 32.35
N THR A 8 -10.82 6.32 32.64
CA THR A 8 -9.49 6.05 33.20
C THR A 8 -8.40 6.22 32.14
N GLU A 9 -7.15 6.42 32.56
CA GLU A 9 -6.01 6.44 31.61
C GLU A 9 -5.92 5.13 30.81
N SER A 10 -6.18 3.99 31.45
CA SER A 10 -6.22 2.70 30.76
C SER A 10 -7.31 2.64 29.69
N GLN A 11 -8.50 3.20 29.96
CA GLN A 11 -9.59 3.26 28.98
C GLN A 11 -9.24 4.15 27.78
N LYS A 12 -8.63 5.32 28.02
CA LYS A 12 -8.10 6.19 26.96
C LYS A 12 -7.09 5.45 26.09
N GLY A 13 -6.12 4.77 26.71
CA GLY A 13 -5.12 3.96 26.01
C GLY A 13 -5.74 2.82 25.20
N LEU A 14 -6.75 2.13 25.74
CA LEU A 14 -7.47 1.08 25.02
C LEU A 14 -8.19 1.61 23.79
N VAL A 15 -8.92 2.73 23.90
CA VAL A 15 -9.62 3.37 22.76
C VAL A 15 -8.65 3.85 21.69
N LEU A 16 -7.48 4.35 22.08
CA LEU A 16 -6.41 4.70 21.15
C LEU A 16 -5.86 3.46 20.43
N SER A 17 -5.57 2.39 21.17
CA SER A 17 -5.04 1.13 20.62
C SER A 17 -6.03 0.35 19.74
N ALA A 18 -7.33 0.49 20.01
CA ALA A 18 -8.40 -0.21 19.29
C ALA A 18 -8.42 0.09 17.78
N PHE A 19 -8.04 1.32 17.40
CA PHE A 19 -7.83 1.68 16.01
C PHE A 19 -6.80 0.77 15.33
N TYR A 20 -5.64 0.57 15.96
CA TYR A 20 -4.55 -0.23 15.41
C TYR A 20 -4.89 -1.71 15.32
N TRP A 21 -5.76 -2.24 16.19
CA TRP A 21 -6.25 -3.62 16.08
C TRP A 21 -7.03 -3.83 14.78
N GLY A 22 -7.97 -2.91 14.49
CA GLY A 22 -8.71 -2.92 13.23
C GLY A 22 -7.79 -2.74 12.03
N TYR A 23 -6.86 -1.79 12.13
CA TYR A 23 -5.92 -1.48 11.06
C TYR A 23 -5.02 -2.66 10.69
N ALA A 24 -4.48 -3.38 11.68
CA ALA A 24 -3.65 -4.57 11.45
C ALA A 24 -4.41 -5.69 10.74
N ILE A 25 -5.67 -5.92 11.13
CA ILE A 25 -6.51 -6.96 10.53
C ILE A 25 -6.92 -6.57 9.10
N GLY A 26 -7.20 -5.29 8.86
CA GLY A 26 -7.70 -4.80 7.57
C GLY A 26 -6.66 -4.77 6.44
N GLN A 27 -5.36 -4.66 6.74
CA GLN A 27 -4.32 -4.55 5.70
C GLN A 27 -4.26 -5.76 4.76
N LEU A 28 -4.39 -6.98 5.30
CA LEU A 28 -4.34 -8.22 4.51
C LEU A 28 -5.49 -8.34 3.51
N PRO A 29 -6.77 -8.20 3.89
CA PRO A 29 -7.87 -8.23 2.94
C PRO A 29 -7.81 -7.02 2.00
N ALA A 30 -7.46 -5.82 2.48
CA ALA A 30 -7.36 -4.63 1.63
C ALA A 30 -6.36 -4.83 0.48
N SER A 31 -5.17 -5.37 0.76
CA SER A 31 -4.15 -5.65 -0.26
C SER A 31 -4.66 -6.57 -1.37
N ARG A 32 -5.48 -7.59 -1.04
CA ARG A 32 -6.09 -8.46 -2.05
C ARG A 32 -7.27 -7.84 -2.76
N LEU A 33 -8.14 -7.11 -2.05
CA LEU A 33 -9.29 -6.44 -2.65
C LEU A 33 -8.86 -5.42 -3.71
N GLY A 34 -7.73 -4.73 -3.49
CA GLY A 34 -7.18 -3.77 -4.45
C GLY A 34 -6.83 -4.39 -5.80
N GLN A 35 -6.40 -5.67 -5.80
CA GLN A 35 -6.07 -6.39 -7.03
C GLN A 35 -7.31 -6.82 -7.83
N TYR A 36 -8.45 -7.01 -7.18
CA TYR A 36 -9.69 -7.44 -7.85
C TYR A 36 -10.61 -6.28 -8.25
N TYR A 37 -10.72 -5.25 -7.41
CA TYR A 37 -11.70 -4.17 -7.55
C TYR A 37 -11.11 -2.83 -8.02
N GLY A 38 -9.80 -2.76 -8.21
CA GLY A 38 -9.10 -1.54 -8.59
C GLY A 38 -8.73 -0.67 -7.39
N ALA A 39 -7.61 0.05 -7.52
CA ALA A 39 -7.06 0.87 -6.48
C ALA A 39 -7.83 2.19 -6.30
N LYS A 40 -8.43 2.76 -7.36
CA LYS A 40 -9.22 4.01 -7.29
C LYS A 40 -10.36 3.90 -6.29
N TRP A 41 -11.21 2.90 -6.48
CA TRP A 41 -12.44 2.74 -5.70
C TRP A 41 -12.14 2.26 -4.29
N LEU A 42 -11.17 1.35 -4.13
CA LEU A 42 -10.77 0.90 -2.81
C LEU A 42 -10.21 2.07 -1.97
N PHE A 43 -9.34 2.90 -2.54
CA PHE A 43 -8.81 4.09 -1.87
C PHE A 43 -9.94 5.06 -1.50
N GLY A 44 -10.80 5.41 -2.46
CA GLY A 44 -11.91 6.36 -2.24
C GLY A 44 -12.91 5.88 -1.18
N LEU A 45 -13.37 4.62 -1.28
CA LEU A 45 -14.34 4.05 -0.33
C LEU A 45 -13.75 3.88 1.07
N SER A 46 -12.45 3.58 1.19
CA SER A 46 -11.77 3.49 2.48
C SER A 46 -11.85 4.82 3.25
N ILE A 47 -11.61 5.93 2.56
CA ILE A 47 -11.68 7.29 3.12
C ILE A 47 -13.14 7.67 3.40
N LEU A 48 -14.07 7.38 2.50
CA LEU A 48 -15.49 7.70 2.71
C LEU A 48 -16.06 6.99 3.95
N ILE A 49 -15.86 5.67 4.05
CA ILE A 49 -16.44 4.87 5.14
C ILE A 49 -15.80 5.27 6.47
N SER A 50 -14.46 5.41 6.53
CA SER A 50 -13.77 5.87 7.74
C SER A 50 -14.21 7.28 8.16
N SER A 51 -14.47 8.19 7.20
CA SER A 51 -14.96 9.54 7.47
C SER A 51 -16.38 9.57 8.04
N ILE A 52 -17.29 8.76 7.48
CA ILE A 52 -18.66 8.59 8.03
C ILE A 52 -18.60 8.03 9.45
N LEU A 53 -17.77 7.00 9.68
CA LEU A 53 -17.58 6.44 11.02
C LEU A 53 -16.96 7.46 11.98
N THR A 54 -16.06 8.33 11.50
CA THR A 54 -15.45 9.41 12.28
C THR A 54 -16.50 10.42 12.76
N LEU A 55 -17.45 10.80 11.90
CA LEU A 55 -18.58 11.67 12.30
C LEU A 55 -19.43 11.07 13.43
N LEU A 56 -19.49 9.74 13.52
CA LEU A 56 -20.26 9.02 14.52
C LEU A 56 -19.49 8.81 15.84
N VAL A 57 -18.18 9.10 15.89
CA VAL A 57 -17.34 8.89 17.09
C VAL A 57 -17.85 9.64 18.32
N PRO A 58 -18.23 10.93 18.25
CA PRO A 58 -18.75 11.63 19.43
C PRO A 58 -20.01 10.99 20.00
N ALA A 59 -20.95 10.61 19.14
CA ALA A 59 -22.20 9.96 19.53
C ALA A 59 -21.95 8.56 20.14
N ALA A 60 -21.07 7.77 19.52
CA ALA A 60 -20.67 6.46 20.02
C ALA A 60 -19.98 6.56 21.40
N SER A 61 -19.12 7.56 21.59
CA SER A 61 -18.34 7.75 22.83
C SER A 61 -19.20 8.19 24.00
N ARG A 62 -20.26 8.97 23.77
CA ARG A 62 -21.24 9.35 24.80
C ARG A 62 -22.19 8.20 25.18
N SER A 63 -22.46 7.28 24.26
CA SER A 63 -23.38 6.16 24.50
C SER A 63 -22.77 5.12 25.46
N SER A 64 -21.57 4.62 25.15
CA SER A 64 -20.87 3.68 26.02
C SER A 64 -19.40 3.54 25.61
N PHE A 65 -18.56 3.14 26.56
CA PHE A 65 -17.16 2.79 26.30
C PHE A 65 -17.02 1.65 25.27
N GLY A 66 -17.89 0.63 25.33
CA GLY A 66 -17.88 -0.47 24.37
C GLY A 66 -18.18 -0.03 22.94
N MET A 67 -19.13 0.89 22.75
CA MET A 67 -19.44 1.47 21.44
C MET A 67 -18.27 2.34 20.92
N ALA A 68 -17.60 3.08 21.82
CA ALA A 68 -16.39 3.82 21.49
C ALA A 68 -15.26 2.91 20.99
N LEU A 69 -15.04 1.76 21.64
CA LEU A 69 -14.07 0.77 21.17
C LEU A 69 -14.47 0.20 19.81
N PHE A 70 -15.73 -0.22 19.67
CA PHE A 70 -16.22 -0.84 18.44
C PHE A 70 -16.06 0.09 17.23
N ILE A 71 -16.45 1.36 17.35
CA ILE A 71 -16.33 2.30 16.25
C ILE A 71 -14.87 2.59 15.90
N ARG A 72 -13.97 2.65 16.88
CA ARG A 72 -12.53 2.82 16.63
C ARG A 72 -11.92 1.65 15.86
N VAL A 73 -12.29 0.41 16.21
CA VAL A 73 -11.87 -0.79 15.45
C VAL A 73 -12.36 -0.71 14.01
N LEU A 74 -13.61 -0.32 13.78
CA LEU A 74 -14.15 -0.19 12.42
C LEU A 74 -13.42 0.89 11.60
N ILE A 75 -13.14 2.06 12.19
CA ILE A 75 -12.39 3.12 11.51
C ILE A 75 -11.03 2.58 11.06
N GLY A 76 -10.27 1.97 11.97
CA GLY A 76 -8.95 1.41 11.63
C GLY A 76 -9.03 0.33 10.56
N PHE A 77 -10.03 -0.55 10.62
CA PHE A 77 -10.22 -1.60 9.62
C PHE A 77 -10.43 -1.05 8.21
N PHE A 78 -11.29 -0.05 8.04
CA PHE A 78 -11.53 0.54 6.72
C PHE A 78 -10.36 1.42 6.26
N GLU A 79 -9.77 2.21 7.15
CA GLU A 79 -8.65 3.10 6.83
C GLU A 79 -7.37 2.34 6.42
N SER A 80 -7.23 1.07 6.85
CA SER A 80 -6.10 0.20 6.49
C SER A 80 -5.87 0.02 4.99
N ALA A 81 -6.88 0.25 4.17
CA ALA A 81 -6.76 0.14 2.71
C ALA A 81 -6.07 1.34 2.06
N GLY A 82 -5.90 2.47 2.79
CA GLY A 82 -5.33 3.70 2.24
C GLY A 82 -3.93 3.52 1.65
N PHE A 83 -2.94 3.07 2.44
CA PHE A 83 -1.57 2.90 1.96
C PHE A 83 -1.41 1.80 0.89
N PRO A 84 -1.97 0.59 1.05
CA PRO A 84 -1.91 -0.43 0.00
C PRO A 84 -2.48 0.07 -1.33
N SER A 85 -3.64 0.73 -1.33
CA SER A 85 -4.22 1.28 -2.56
C SER A 85 -3.40 2.41 -3.13
N ALA A 86 -2.86 3.32 -2.32
CA ALA A 86 -1.97 4.38 -2.78
C ALA A 86 -0.71 3.84 -3.48
N TYR A 87 -0.07 2.80 -2.91
CA TYR A 87 1.11 2.16 -3.51
C TYR A 87 0.82 1.39 -4.80
N HIS A 88 -0.43 1.00 -5.04
CA HIS A 88 -0.84 0.45 -6.33
C HIS A 88 -1.25 1.54 -7.34
N PHE A 89 -1.94 2.57 -6.87
CA PHE A 89 -2.50 3.64 -7.70
C PHE A 89 -1.42 4.53 -8.28
N PHE A 90 -0.63 5.21 -7.44
CA PHE A 90 0.29 6.25 -7.91
C PHE A 90 1.37 5.74 -8.87
N PRO A 91 2.05 4.59 -8.64
CA PRO A 91 3.11 4.14 -9.55
C PRO A 91 2.64 3.77 -10.96
N THR A 92 1.33 3.60 -11.18
CA THR A 92 0.74 3.39 -12.51
C THR A 92 0.78 4.67 -13.37
N TRP A 93 0.70 5.82 -12.71
CA TRP A 93 0.66 7.16 -13.29
C TRP A 93 2.04 7.82 -13.42
N LEU A 94 3.11 7.13 -13.00
CA LEU A 94 4.45 7.69 -12.94
C LEU A 94 5.43 6.92 -13.85
N PRO A 95 6.29 7.61 -14.63
CA PRO A 95 7.37 6.97 -15.38
C PRO A 95 8.46 6.45 -14.44
N LEU A 96 9.12 5.32 -14.74
CA LEU A 96 10.08 4.69 -13.81
C LEU A 96 11.24 5.60 -13.43
N ALA A 97 11.74 6.40 -14.36
CA ALA A 97 12.85 7.31 -14.12
C ALA A 97 12.56 8.30 -12.99
N GLU A 98 11.29 8.71 -12.81
CA GLU A 98 10.89 9.74 -11.86
C GLU A 98 10.25 9.19 -10.59
N LYS A 99 9.99 7.87 -10.51
CA LYS A 99 9.36 7.23 -9.35
C LYS A 99 10.11 7.49 -8.05
N THR A 100 11.44 7.50 -8.07
CA THR A 100 12.28 7.71 -6.87
C THR A 100 12.04 9.07 -6.21
N PHE A 101 11.65 10.10 -6.98
CA PHE A 101 11.35 11.43 -6.45
C PHE A 101 9.85 11.66 -6.23
N LEU A 102 9.02 11.28 -7.22
CA LEU A 102 7.59 11.59 -7.21
C LEU A 102 6.81 10.80 -6.14
N ILE A 103 7.20 9.56 -5.84
CA ILE A 103 6.53 8.79 -4.78
C ILE A 103 6.76 9.44 -3.40
N PRO A 104 8.01 9.75 -2.97
CA PRO A 104 8.22 10.50 -1.72
C PRO A 104 7.54 11.86 -1.69
N PHE A 105 7.49 12.58 -2.82
CA PHE A 105 6.75 13.84 -2.91
C PHE A 105 5.25 13.65 -2.61
N ILE A 106 4.61 12.65 -3.21
CA ILE A 106 3.20 12.33 -2.93
C ILE A 106 3.01 11.92 -1.47
N VAL A 107 3.88 11.06 -0.93
CA VAL A 107 3.82 10.60 0.46
C VAL A 107 4.04 11.76 1.45
N SER A 108 4.83 12.78 1.08
CA SER A 108 5.06 13.96 1.93
C SER A 108 3.78 14.74 2.26
N GLY A 109 2.71 14.57 1.46
CA GLY A 109 1.39 15.10 1.77
C GLY A 109 0.82 14.61 3.11
N THR A 110 1.24 13.44 3.60
CA THR A 110 0.87 12.93 4.93
C THR A 110 1.39 13.82 6.06
N PHE A 111 2.61 14.36 5.93
CA PHE A 111 3.19 15.28 6.91
C PHE A 111 2.45 16.62 6.91
N VAL A 112 2.09 17.14 5.73
CA VAL A 112 1.24 18.34 5.61
C VAL A 112 -0.10 18.11 6.29
N GLY A 113 -0.71 16.94 6.09
CA GLY A 113 -1.93 16.53 6.78
C GLY A 113 -1.79 16.51 8.30
N MET A 114 -0.67 16.00 8.83
CA MET A 114 -0.38 16.01 10.27
C MET A 114 -0.20 17.44 10.80
N ILE A 115 0.55 18.29 10.09
CA ILE A 115 0.76 19.71 10.46
C ILE A 115 -0.58 20.44 10.58
N LEU A 116 -1.42 20.35 9.54
CA LEU A 116 -2.76 20.96 9.54
C LEU A 116 -3.66 20.29 10.59
N GLY A 117 -3.56 18.97 10.73
CA GLY A 117 -4.28 18.17 11.71
C GLY A 117 -4.06 18.65 13.14
N PHE A 118 -2.81 18.69 13.60
CA PHE A 118 -2.45 19.16 14.93
C PHE A 118 -2.79 20.65 15.12
N SER A 119 -2.53 21.49 14.12
CA SER A 119 -2.81 22.94 14.21
C SER A 119 -4.30 23.23 14.38
N ILE A 120 -5.13 22.67 13.51
CA ILE A 120 -6.57 22.89 13.51
C ILE A 120 -7.20 22.22 14.74
N SER A 121 -6.76 21.00 15.09
CA SER A 121 -7.27 20.30 16.28
C SER A 121 -6.98 21.06 17.57
N GLY A 122 -5.79 21.66 17.70
CA GLY A 122 -5.43 22.47 18.86
C GLY A 122 -6.33 23.70 19.02
N VAL A 123 -6.61 24.41 17.92
CA VAL A 123 -7.53 25.55 17.94
C VAL A 123 -8.96 25.11 18.26
N LEU A 124 -9.46 24.07 17.58
CA LEU A 124 -10.83 23.59 17.74
C LEU A 124 -11.13 23.04 19.13
N ALA A 125 -10.16 22.38 19.78
CA ALA A 125 -10.31 21.85 21.13
C ALA A 125 -10.71 22.92 22.16
N ASN A 126 -10.35 24.18 21.92
CA ASN A 126 -10.64 25.32 22.80
C ASN A 126 -11.87 26.14 22.36
N THR A 127 -12.46 25.83 21.20
CA THR A 127 -13.65 26.56 20.71
C THR A 127 -14.92 26.06 21.37
N GLN A 128 -15.79 26.97 21.80
CA GLN A 128 -17.14 26.67 22.27
C GLN A 128 -18.13 27.01 21.15
N VAL A 129 -18.91 26.03 20.71
CA VAL A 129 -19.86 26.20 19.60
C VAL A 129 -21.23 25.75 20.07
N MET A 130 -22.08 26.70 20.40
CA MET A 130 -23.43 26.41 20.86
C MET A 130 -24.39 26.29 19.68
N ILE A 131 -25.00 25.12 19.49
CA ILE A 131 -26.07 24.90 18.51
C ILE A 131 -27.26 24.31 19.26
N ASN A 132 -28.42 24.96 19.18
CA ASN A 132 -29.66 24.56 19.86
C ASN A 132 -29.53 24.42 21.39
N GLY A 133 -28.61 25.16 22.02
CA GLY A 133 -28.40 25.13 23.47
C GLY A 133 -27.51 23.98 23.97
N GLU A 134 -27.03 23.11 23.09
CA GLU A 134 -25.98 22.14 23.39
C GLU A 134 -24.62 22.65 22.89
N ASP A 135 -23.54 22.31 23.61
CA ASP A 135 -22.17 22.60 23.17
C ASP A 135 -21.70 21.51 22.20
N TRP A 136 -21.53 21.93 20.94
CA TRP A 136 -20.94 21.16 19.84
C TRP A 136 -19.45 21.48 19.64
N GLY A 137 -18.91 22.39 20.46
CA GLY A 137 -17.50 22.75 20.48
C GLY A 137 -16.62 21.67 21.12
N GLY A 138 -15.42 22.07 21.50
CA GLY A 138 -14.46 21.20 22.18
C GLY A 138 -13.95 20.07 21.29
N TRP A 139 -13.74 18.90 21.89
CA TRP A 139 -13.12 17.76 21.23
C TRP A 139 -13.99 17.13 20.13
N GLN A 140 -15.32 17.27 20.21
CA GLN A 140 -16.27 16.69 19.27
C GLN A 140 -16.18 17.36 17.89
N SER A 141 -15.96 18.68 17.89
CA SER A 141 -15.82 19.51 16.67
C SER A 141 -14.72 19.01 15.73
N ILE A 142 -13.63 18.45 16.28
CA ILE A 142 -12.51 17.87 15.54
C ILE A 142 -13.00 16.71 14.65
N PHE A 143 -13.76 15.78 15.25
CA PHE A 143 -14.32 14.63 14.54
C PHE A 143 -15.33 15.05 13.48
N TYR A 144 -16.14 16.07 13.76
CA TYR A 144 -17.10 16.61 12.80
C TYR A 144 -16.41 17.27 11.60
N LEU A 145 -15.37 18.08 11.83
CA LEU A 145 -14.65 18.75 10.75
C LEU A 145 -13.94 17.74 9.83
N PHE A 146 -13.09 16.86 10.39
CA PHE A 146 -12.30 15.91 9.59
C PHE A 146 -13.19 14.84 8.93
N GLY A 147 -14.23 14.37 9.62
CA GLY A 147 -15.21 13.47 9.04
C GLY A 147 -15.97 14.10 7.88
N LEU A 148 -16.38 15.37 7.99
CA LEU A 148 -17.07 16.06 6.90
C LEU A 148 -16.13 16.31 5.70
N LEU A 149 -14.89 16.72 5.97
CA LEU A 149 -13.89 16.96 4.93
C LEU A 149 -13.66 15.71 4.07
N GLY A 150 -13.53 14.53 4.69
CA GLY A 150 -13.35 13.29 3.96
C GLY A 150 -14.60 12.85 3.18
N VAL A 151 -15.80 13.09 3.71
CA VAL A 151 -17.07 12.86 2.98
C VAL A 151 -17.17 13.78 1.75
N LEU A 152 -16.81 15.06 1.88
CA LEU A 152 -16.84 16.02 0.78
C LEU A 152 -15.73 15.78 -0.25
N TRP A 153 -14.60 15.22 0.18
CA TRP A 153 -13.49 14.85 -0.69
C TRP A 153 -13.84 13.68 -1.62
N PHE A 154 -14.63 12.70 -1.15
CA PHE A 154 -14.91 11.49 -1.94
C PHE A 154 -15.61 11.77 -3.29
N PRO A 155 -16.66 12.60 -3.40
CA PRO A 155 -17.24 12.95 -4.70
C PRO A 155 -16.24 13.56 -5.67
N ILE A 156 -15.34 14.42 -5.17
CA ILE A 156 -14.27 15.04 -5.97
C ILE A 156 -13.32 13.95 -6.48
N TRP A 157 -12.89 13.04 -5.61
CA TRP A 157 -12.05 11.90 -5.97
C TRP A 157 -12.72 10.97 -6.97
N ALA A 158 -13.99 10.61 -6.75
CA ALA A 158 -14.75 9.71 -7.61
C ALA A 158 -14.87 10.25 -9.04
N TYR A 159 -15.03 11.57 -9.17
CA TYR A 159 -15.08 12.27 -10.45
C TYR A 159 -13.70 12.45 -11.10
N ALA A 160 -12.70 12.92 -10.36
CA ALA A 160 -11.40 13.31 -10.92
C ALA A 160 -10.42 12.15 -11.13
N ALA A 161 -10.41 11.17 -10.23
CA ALA A 161 -9.44 10.08 -10.30
C ALA A 161 -9.82 9.05 -11.38
N HIS A 162 -8.83 8.55 -12.11
CA HIS A 162 -8.99 7.47 -13.09
C HIS A 162 -8.04 6.33 -12.74
N GLU A 163 -8.38 5.08 -13.05
CA GLU A 163 -7.61 3.91 -12.60
C GLU A 163 -6.23 3.85 -13.27
N SER A 164 -6.17 4.16 -14.57
CA SER A 164 -4.95 4.18 -15.37
C SER A 164 -4.96 5.37 -16.33
N PRO A 165 -3.78 5.83 -16.79
CA PRO A 165 -3.67 6.91 -17.78
C PRO A 165 -4.45 6.58 -19.07
N GLU A 166 -4.47 5.32 -19.50
CA GLU A 166 -5.15 4.87 -20.73
C GLU A 166 -6.66 5.12 -20.75
N VAL A 167 -7.29 5.16 -19.57
CA VAL A 167 -8.75 5.37 -19.44
C VAL A 167 -9.07 6.86 -19.20
N HIS A 168 -8.05 7.71 -19.06
CA HIS A 168 -8.23 9.11 -18.76
C HIS A 168 -8.70 9.90 -19.99
N PRO A 169 -9.77 10.73 -19.89
CA PRO A 169 -10.37 11.38 -21.06
C PRO A 169 -9.54 12.53 -21.63
N SER A 170 -8.63 13.12 -20.86
CA SER A 170 -7.89 14.35 -21.24
C SER A 170 -6.38 14.16 -21.36
N ILE A 171 -5.88 12.93 -21.28
CA ILE A 171 -4.44 12.68 -21.43
C ILE A 171 -4.10 12.56 -22.92
N THR A 172 -2.92 13.02 -23.31
CA THR A 172 -2.47 12.96 -24.71
C THR A 172 -1.89 11.58 -25.04
N PRO A 173 -2.03 11.08 -26.29
CA PRO A 173 -1.41 9.82 -26.71
C PRO A 173 0.11 9.79 -26.52
N GLU A 174 0.79 10.92 -26.73
CA GLU A 174 2.23 11.09 -26.53
C GLU A 174 2.62 10.90 -25.06
N GLU A 175 1.81 11.42 -24.14
CA GLU A 175 2.03 11.28 -22.69
C GLU A 175 1.79 9.84 -22.21
N ILE A 176 0.75 9.15 -22.73
CA ILE A 176 0.54 7.72 -22.46
C ILE A 176 1.78 6.92 -22.89
N LEU A 177 2.29 7.20 -24.10
CA LEU A 177 3.46 6.53 -24.65
C LEU A 177 4.71 6.80 -23.80
N PHE A 178 4.93 8.04 -23.36
CA PHE A 178 6.03 8.37 -22.45
C PHE A 178 5.94 7.62 -21.11
N ILE A 179 4.75 7.57 -20.50
CA ILE A 179 4.53 6.86 -19.23
C ILE A 179 4.74 5.35 -19.39
N ASN A 180 4.28 4.78 -20.51
CA ASN A 180 4.35 3.34 -20.75
C ASN A 180 5.74 2.88 -21.23
N GLN A 181 6.42 3.62 -22.11
CA GLN A 181 7.82 3.32 -22.50
C GLN A 181 8.76 3.36 -21.30
N GLY A 182 8.50 4.25 -20.34
CA GLY A 182 9.22 4.29 -19.08
C GLY A 182 9.10 3.00 -18.26
N LYS A 183 8.07 2.15 -18.47
CA LYS A 183 7.84 0.89 -17.74
C LYS A 183 8.60 -0.30 -18.30
N ASP A 184 8.95 -0.27 -19.58
CA ASP A 184 9.53 -1.41 -20.30
C ASP A 184 11.07 -1.35 -20.42
N MET A 185 11.70 -0.22 -20.09
CA MET A 185 13.16 -0.06 -20.17
C MET A 185 13.86 -0.61 -18.91
N PRO A 186 14.69 -1.67 -19.00
CA PRO A 186 15.54 -2.08 -17.89
C PRO A 186 16.49 -0.94 -17.53
N PHE A 187 16.56 -0.62 -16.23
CA PHE A 187 17.31 0.53 -15.67
C PHE A 187 18.78 0.61 -16.13
N GLN A 188 19.39 -0.49 -16.58
CA GLN A 188 20.74 -0.51 -17.16
C GLN A 188 20.87 0.24 -18.50
N GLY A 189 19.79 0.41 -19.29
CA GLY A 189 19.82 1.12 -20.57
C GLY A 189 19.80 2.65 -20.44
N LEU A 190 19.27 3.18 -19.33
CA LEU A 190 19.16 4.63 -19.09
C LEU A 190 20.50 5.30 -18.74
N SER A 191 21.47 4.53 -18.23
CA SER A 191 22.82 5.05 -17.96
C SER A 191 23.70 5.14 -19.21
N ALA A 192 23.27 4.55 -20.33
CA ALA A 192 24.07 4.44 -21.56
C ALA A 192 23.50 5.24 -22.74
N ALA A 193 22.23 5.64 -22.71
CA ALA A 193 21.62 6.45 -23.76
C ALA A 193 21.93 7.94 -23.53
N ASN A 194 22.75 8.53 -24.39
CA ASN A 194 22.89 9.98 -24.46
C ASN A 194 21.55 10.60 -24.89
N ASP A 195 21.22 11.79 -24.39
CA ASP A 195 20.02 12.57 -24.78
C ASP A 195 19.88 12.79 -26.32
N ARG A 196 20.95 12.58 -27.09
CA ARG A 196 20.94 12.57 -28.56
C ARG A 196 20.31 11.31 -29.16
N ASP A 197 20.60 10.13 -28.61
CA ASP A 197 20.06 8.87 -29.12
C ASP A 197 18.54 8.79 -28.86
N LEU A 198 18.07 9.36 -27.74
CA LEU A 198 16.65 9.44 -27.44
C LEU A 198 15.91 10.29 -28.48
N ASN A 199 16.46 11.46 -28.83
CA ASN A 199 15.86 12.35 -29.85
C ASN A 199 15.91 11.76 -31.27
N ASP A 200 16.97 11.02 -31.62
CA ASP A 200 17.10 10.39 -32.93
C ASP A 200 16.25 9.10 -33.06
N THR A 201 15.93 8.43 -31.96
CA THR A 201 15.00 7.27 -31.95
C THR A 201 13.53 7.70 -31.97
N LEU A 202 13.20 8.86 -31.39
CA LEU A 202 11.84 9.40 -31.37
C LEU A 202 11.43 10.07 -32.69
N ARG A 203 12.40 10.53 -33.50
CA ARG A 203 12.16 11.29 -34.74
C ARG A 203 11.45 10.51 -35.87
N PRO A 204 11.76 9.23 -36.13
CA PRO A 204 11.12 8.46 -37.19
C PRO A 204 9.66 8.11 -36.89
N LEU A 205 9.32 7.88 -35.61
CA LEU A 205 7.96 7.52 -35.19
C LEU A 205 6.98 8.70 -35.19
N MET A 206 7.49 9.93 -35.21
CA MET A 206 6.71 11.17 -35.26
C MET A 206 6.36 11.61 -36.70
N TYR A 207 6.89 10.92 -37.72
CA TYR A 207 6.82 11.36 -39.13
C TYR A 207 6.37 10.28 -40.14
N GLU A 208 5.74 9.19 -39.70
CA GLU A 208 5.18 8.15 -40.58
C GLU A 208 3.65 8.18 -40.73
N GLU A 209 3.02 9.35 -40.65
CA GLU A 209 1.69 9.55 -41.25
C GLU A 209 1.73 10.75 -42.20
N GLY A 210 2.21 10.50 -43.43
CA GLY A 210 2.18 11.51 -44.48
C GLY A 210 2.87 11.09 -45.76
N GLY A 211 2.30 10.16 -46.53
CA GLY A 211 2.71 9.96 -47.92
C GLY A 211 2.39 8.61 -48.55
N SER A 212 1.27 8.57 -49.28
CA SER A 212 0.98 7.82 -50.53
C SER A 212 1.15 6.29 -50.62
N ASP A 213 0.03 5.68 -51.04
CA ASP A 213 -0.12 4.44 -51.83
C ASP A 213 0.01 3.08 -51.13
N ILE A 214 -1.10 2.61 -50.54
CA ILE A 214 -1.38 1.18 -50.36
C ILE A 214 -2.85 0.89 -50.73
N GLU A 215 -3.02 0.06 -51.76
CA GLU A 215 -4.31 -0.48 -52.23
C GLU A 215 -5.06 -1.21 -51.12
N HIS A 216 -6.37 -0.94 -51.01
CA HIS A 216 -7.30 -1.67 -50.14
C HIS A 216 -7.58 -3.07 -50.67
N PRO A 217 -7.47 -4.14 -49.86
CA PRO A 217 -8.30 -5.32 -50.03
C PRO A 217 -9.55 -5.21 -49.16
N ASP A 218 -10.70 -5.31 -49.81
CA ASP A 218 -12.04 -5.38 -49.21
C ASP A 218 -12.12 -6.47 -48.13
N ILE A 219 -12.46 -6.08 -46.89
CA ILE A 219 -13.06 -6.98 -45.91
C ILE A 219 -14.43 -6.40 -45.54
N ALA A 220 -15.46 -7.10 -46.01
CA ALA A 220 -16.86 -6.74 -45.86
C ALA A 220 -17.28 -6.65 -44.39
N LEU A 221 -17.80 -5.48 -44.02
CA LEU A 221 -18.65 -5.25 -42.85
C LEU A 221 -20.03 -5.87 -43.10
N THR A 222 -20.25 -7.10 -42.62
CA THR A 222 -21.60 -7.65 -42.44
C THR A 222 -21.67 -8.56 -41.21
N ASP A 223 -22.73 -8.33 -40.42
CA ASP A 223 -23.36 -9.24 -39.46
C ASP A 223 -22.73 -9.46 -38.08
N ILE A 224 -22.90 -8.49 -37.16
CA ILE A 224 -23.30 -8.81 -35.77
C ILE A 224 -24.35 -7.78 -35.30
N THR A 225 -25.56 -7.85 -35.85
CA THR A 225 -26.79 -7.37 -35.20
C THR A 225 -27.87 -8.43 -35.38
N GLY A 226 -28.30 -9.09 -34.29
CA GLY A 226 -29.43 -10.03 -34.27
C GLY A 226 -29.63 -10.68 -32.89
N PRO A 227 -30.87 -11.04 -32.51
CA PRO A 227 -31.51 -10.41 -31.35
C PRO A 227 -31.70 -11.31 -30.11
N PHE A 228 -32.01 -10.62 -28.99
CA PHE A 228 -32.71 -11.13 -27.80
C PHE A 228 -33.94 -11.97 -28.17
N ASN A 229 -34.10 -13.15 -27.56
CA ASN A 229 -35.42 -13.75 -27.30
C ASN A 229 -35.37 -14.67 -26.05
N PRO A 230 -36.34 -14.57 -25.11
CA PRO A 230 -36.40 -15.42 -23.93
C PRO A 230 -37.35 -16.61 -24.15
N SER A 231 -36.99 -17.80 -23.65
CA SER A 231 -37.97 -18.86 -23.44
C SER A 231 -37.53 -19.88 -22.38
N PHE A 232 -38.41 -19.99 -21.39
CA PHE A 232 -38.53 -21.07 -20.42
C PHE A 232 -38.64 -22.44 -21.11
N SER A 233 -37.97 -23.45 -20.58
CA SER A 233 -38.60 -24.77 -20.37
C SER A 233 -37.92 -25.54 -19.25
N SER A 234 -38.76 -26.26 -18.51
CA SER A 234 -38.58 -26.93 -17.24
C SER A 234 -38.23 -28.41 -17.36
N SER A 235 -37.42 -28.94 -16.45
CA SER A 235 -37.55 -30.26 -15.79
C SER A 235 -36.33 -30.45 -14.86
N SER A 236 -36.46 -30.38 -13.53
CA SER A 236 -36.74 -31.51 -12.59
C SER A 236 -35.80 -32.71 -12.82
N THR A 237 -35.06 -33.27 -11.86
CA THR A 237 -35.51 -33.68 -10.51
C THR A 237 -34.31 -34.11 -9.64
N THR A 238 -34.43 -33.83 -8.33
CA THR A 238 -33.99 -34.58 -7.13
C THR A 238 -32.51 -34.76 -6.74
N ARG A 239 -32.20 -34.11 -5.60
CA ARG A 239 -31.34 -34.63 -4.52
C ARG A 239 -31.91 -35.93 -3.92
N SER A 240 -31.04 -36.80 -3.42
CA SER A 240 -31.34 -37.62 -2.24
C SER A 240 -30.17 -37.59 -1.26
N ILE A 241 -30.53 -37.29 0.00
CA ILE A 241 -29.75 -37.45 1.22
C ILE A 241 -30.24 -38.78 1.81
N SER A 242 -29.35 -39.62 2.31
CA SER A 242 -29.70 -40.57 3.38
C SER A 242 -28.53 -40.82 4.32
N SER A 243 -28.93 -41.05 5.56
CA SER A 243 -28.18 -40.96 6.80
C SER A 243 -27.91 -42.34 7.41
N SER A 244 -27.11 -42.30 8.49
CA SER A 244 -27.17 -43.12 9.73
C SER A 244 -26.69 -44.58 9.72
N GLY A 245 -25.83 -44.89 10.71
CA GLY A 245 -26.04 -46.05 11.59
C GLY A 245 -24.85 -46.95 11.94
N ALA A 246 -24.22 -46.64 13.08
CA ALA A 246 -23.43 -47.44 14.03
C ALA A 246 -23.28 -48.99 13.86
N GLY A 247 -22.09 -49.50 14.21
CA GLY A 247 -21.86 -50.93 14.53
C GLY A 247 -20.41 -51.27 14.92
N SER A 248 -20.24 -51.77 16.14
CA SER A 248 -19.01 -51.96 16.92
C SER A 248 -18.03 -53.08 16.47
N PHE A 249 -16.74 -52.86 16.77
CA PHE A 249 -15.60 -53.75 17.08
C PHE A 249 -15.58 -55.23 16.63
N ALA A 250 -14.55 -55.57 15.84
CA ALA A 250 -13.80 -56.82 15.98
C ALA A 250 -12.31 -56.58 15.70
N TYR A 251 -11.47 -56.81 16.71
CA TYR A 251 -10.01 -56.84 16.59
C TYR A 251 -9.58 -58.04 15.73
N ASN A 252 -8.75 -57.82 14.71
CA ASN A 252 -8.00 -58.88 14.04
C ASN A 252 -6.54 -58.41 13.85
N PRO A 253 -5.54 -59.07 14.47
CA PRO A 253 -4.16 -58.59 14.47
C PRO A 253 -3.42 -59.14 13.24
N LEU A 254 -3.47 -58.41 12.12
CA LEU A 254 -2.60 -58.63 10.95
C LEU A 254 -2.17 -57.28 10.37
N SER A 255 -1.44 -56.50 11.18
CA SER A 255 -0.70 -55.31 10.75
C SER A 255 0.75 -55.68 10.47
N SER A 256 1.21 -55.48 9.24
CA SER A 256 2.59 -55.02 8.94
C SER A 256 2.95 -55.03 7.45
N ALA A 257 2.26 -55.78 6.58
CA ALA A 257 2.76 -55.97 5.21
C ALA A 257 2.21 -55.00 4.14
N THR A 258 1.17 -54.20 4.42
CA THR A 258 0.48 -53.37 3.40
C THR A 258 0.64 -51.85 3.57
N GLN A 259 1.17 -51.38 4.70
CA GLN A 259 1.41 -49.95 4.95
C GLN A 259 2.77 -49.49 4.36
N ASP A 260 3.83 -50.30 4.53
CA ASP A 260 5.17 -50.01 4.01
C ASP A 260 5.23 -49.92 2.47
N SER A 261 4.36 -50.67 1.78
CA SER A 261 4.25 -50.63 0.31
C SER A 261 3.67 -49.30 -0.21
N LYS A 262 2.72 -48.71 0.53
CA LYS A 262 2.08 -47.44 0.14
C LYS A 262 2.95 -46.24 0.52
N ASP A 263 3.64 -46.31 1.66
CA ASP A 263 4.55 -45.25 2.11
C ASP A 263 5.83 -45.19 1.27
N ASN A 264 6.35 -46.34 0.81
CA ASN A 264 7.47 -46.39 -0.16
C ASN A 264 7.07 -45.87 -1.55
N ALA A 265 5.85 -46.14 -2.03
CA ALA A 265 5.38 -45.63 -3.31
C ALA A 265 5.11 -44.11 -3.30
N LEU A 266 4.67 -43.56 -2.16
CA LEU A 266 4.50 -42.13 -1.95
C LEU A 266 5.84 -41.39 -1.80
N THR A 267 6.79 -41.94 -1.04
CA THR A 267 8.15 -41.36 -0.93
C THR A 267 8.91 -41.43 -2.25
N HIS A 268 8.78 -42.49 -3.06
CA HIS A 268 9.39 -42.54 -4.39
C HIS A 268 8.79 -41.52 -5.36
N ARG A 269 7.46 -41.26 -5.30
CA ARG A 269 6.79 -40.24 -6.12
C ARG A 269 7.08 -38.81 -5.67
N VAL A 270 7.30 -38.58 -4.38
CA VAL A 270 7.67 -37.27 -3.84
C VAL A 270 9.14 -36.98 -4.16
N ASN A 271 10.04 -37.95 -3.96
CA ASN A 271 11.46 -37.81 -4.27
C ASN A 271 11.74 -37.66 -5.77
N SER A 272 10.96 -38.34 -6.65
CA SER A 272 11.06 -38.13 -8.10
C SER A 272 10.55 -36.76 -8.53
N ARG A 273 9.49 -36.22 -7.92
CA ARG A 273 9.00 -34.86 -8.21
C ARG A 273 9.93 -33.76 -7.70
N THR A 274 10.54 -33.94 -6.52
CA THR A 274 11.48 -32.95 -5.96
C THR A 274 12.82 -32.97 -6.66
N SER A 275 13.29 -34.13 -7.12
CA SER A 275 14.50 -34.22 -7.96
C SER A 275 14.24 -33.65 -9.35
N ASP A 276 13.09 -33.92 -9.97
CA ASP A 276 12.72 -33.36 -11.28
C ASP A 276 12.50 -31.82 -11.22
N LEU A 277 11.94 -31.30 -10.12
CA LEU A 277 11.87 -29.86 -9.87
C LEU A 277 13.24 -29.22 -9.59
N ALA A 278 14.13 -29.91 -8.87
CA ALA A 278 15.48 -29.42 -8.60
C ALA A 278 16.36 -29.45 -9.85
N VAL A 279 16.23 -30.48 -10.69
CA VAL A 279 16.88 -30.59 -12.00
C VAL A 279 16.36 -29.50 -12.93
N ARG A 280 15.04 -29.28 -13.02
CA ARG A 280 14.48 -28.16 -13.80
C ARG A 280 14.93 -26.79 -13.29
N ARG A 281 15.12 -26.62 -11.98
CA ARG A 281 15.67 -25.38 -11.40
C ARG A 281 17.15 -25.21 -11.73
N ALA A 282 17.94 -26.26 -11.61
CA ALA A 282 19.35 -26.26 -11.97
C ALA A 282 19.54 -26.01 -13.48
N GLU A 283 18.75 -26.65 -14.33
CA GLU A 283 18.71 -26.40 -15.77
C GLU A 283 18.24 -24.99 -16.11
N SER A 284 17.29 -24.42 -15.35
CA SER A 284 16.86 -23.02 -15.55
C SER A 284 17.94 -22.01 -15.15
N ILE A 285 18.71 -22.30 -14.10
CA ILE A 285 19.80 -21.44 -13.61
C ILE A 285 21.02 -21.57 -14.52
N ASP A 286 21.33 -22.78 -15.00
CA ASP A 286 22.40 -23.04 -15.97
C ASP A 286 22.06 -22.43 -17.34
N ARG A 287 20.79 -22.50 -17.79
CA ARG A 287 20.31 -21.74 -18.96
C ARG A 287 20.46 -20.24 -18.76
N MET A 288 20.09 -19.69 -17.59
CA MET A 288 20.28 -18.26 -17.30
C MET A 288 21.76 -17.85 -17.26
N GLY A 289 22.65 -18.76 -16.85
CA GLY A 289 24.10 -18.53 -16.84
C GLY A 289 24.77 -18.64 -18.21
N GLN A 290 24.15 -19.34 -19.16
CA GLN A 290 24.67 -19.57 -20.51
C GLN A 290 24.13 -18.59 -21.57
N LEU A 291 23.18 -17.72 -21.23
CA LEU A 291 22.68 -16.71 -22.17
C LEU A 291 23.79 -15.72 -22.54
N SER A 292 24.16 -15.71 -23.82
CA SER A 292 25.11 -14.75 -24.37
C SER A 292 24.56 -13.32 -24.25
N LYS A 293 25.44 -12.30 -24.22
CA LYS A 293 25.02 -10.89 -24.13
C LYS A 293 24.05 -10.45 -25.25
N GLU A 294 24.03 -11.19 -26.36
CA GLU A 294 23.13 -10.96 -27.49
C GLU A 294 21.74 -11.59 -27.27
N GLU A 295 21.65 -12.73 -26.57
CA GLU A 295 20.36 -13.35 -26.20
C GLU A 295 19.64 -12.63 -25.06
N TRP A 296 20.38 -11.89 -24.21
CA TRP A 296 19.77 -10.95 -23.25
C TRP A 296 18.96 -9.84 -23.94
N GLN A 297 19.29 -9.49 -25.18
CA GLN A 297 18.56 -8.49 -25.95
C GLN A 297 17.31 -9.05 -26.65
N VAL A 298 17.18 -10.37 -26.75
CA VAL A 298 16.06 -11.08 -27.40
C VAL A 298 15.27 -11.92 -26.40
N LEU A 299 15.22 -11.48 -25.14
CA LEU A 299 14.15 -11.94 -24.27
C LEU A 299 12.84 -11.55 -24.95
N PRO A 300 11.89 -12.50 -25.16
CA PRO A 300 10.59 -12.14 -25.71
C PRO A 300 10.07 -11.00 -24.86
N THR A 301 9.84 -9.86 -25.51
CA THR A 301 9.38 -8.64 -24.85
C THR A 301 8.19 -8.97 -23.97
N ASP A 302 7.41 -9.98 -24.32
CA ASP A 302 6.31 -10.65 -23.61
C ASP A 302 6.61 -11.15 -22.18
N MET A 303 7.87 -11.43 -21.83
CA MET A 303 8.27 -11.88 -20.48
C MET A 303 8.47 -10.70 -19.51
N PHE A 304 8.72 -9.51 -20.05
CA PHE A 304 8.86 -8.25 -19.31
C PHE A 304 7.80 -7.21 -19.66
N ALA A 305 7.00 -7.46 -20.72
CA ALA A 305 5.83 -6.70 -21.08
C ALA A 305 4.81 -6.97 -20.01
N LEU A 306 4.80 -6.10 -19.02
CA LEU A 306 3.61 -5.85 -18.23
C LEU A 306 2.55 -5.37 -19.22
N LYS A 307 1.85 -6.33 -19.83
CA LYS A 307 0.56 -6.12 -20.50
C LYS A 307 -0.23 -5.17 -19.61
N GLY A 308 -0.41 -3.94 -20.09
CA GLY A 308 -0.86 -2.80 -19.28
C GLY A 308 -1.90 -3.21 -18.25
N ASN A 309 -1.50 -3.22 -16.96
CA ASN A 309 -2.27 -3.49 -15.74
C ASN A 309 -3.39 -4.56 -15.75
N ASN A 310 -3.50 -5.38 -16.79
CA ASN A 310 -4.56 -6.36 -16.97
C ASN A 310 -4.02 -7.72 -16.56
N TYR A 311 -3.81 -7.88 -15.24
CA TYR A 311 -3.52 -9.19 -14.68
C TYR A 311 -4.60 -10.16 -15.17
N THR A 312 -4.17 -11.24 -15.79
CA THR A 312 -5.11 -12.29 -16.19
C THR A 312 -5.78 -12.84 -14.93
N LYS A 313 -7.03 -13.27 -15.04
CA LYS A 313 -7.74 -13.90 -13.92
C LYS A 313 -6.94 -15.10 -13.35
N ALA A 314 -6.12 -15.75 -14.16
CA ALA A 314 -5.20 -16.81 -13.76
C ALA A 314 -4.03 -16.29 -12.89
N GLU A 315 -3.42 -15.15 -13.22
CA GLU A 315 -2.37 -14.51 -12.41
C GLU A 315 -2.91 -13.99 -11.07
N LEU A 316 -4.09 -13.37 -11.07
CA LEU A 316 -4.77 -12.92 -9.85
C LEU A 316 -5.22 -14.06 -8.93
N THR A 317 -5.39 -15.27 -9.48
CA THR A 317 -5.80 -16.46 -8.71
C THR A 317 -4.63 -17.41 -8.43
N ALA A 318 -3.43 -17.08 -8.91
CA ALA A 318 -2.23 -17.85 -8.61
C ALA A 318 -1.99 -17.87 -7.09
N ARG A 319 -1.64 -19.05 -6.56
CA ARG A 319 -1.38 -19.19 -5.13
C ARG A 319 -0.13 -18.39 -4.78
N THR A 320 -0.31 -17.32 -3.98
CA THR A 320 0.80 -16.56 -3.42
C THR A 320 1.72 -17.51 -2.63
N PRO A 321 3.02 -17.61 -2.95
CA PRO A 321 3.94 -18.54 -2.30
C PRO A 321 4.40 -17.98 -0.94
N TRP A 322 3.47 -17.87 0.01
CA TRP A 322 3.69 -17.29 1.34
C TRP A 322 4.91 -17.87 2.07
N ARG A 323 5.11 -19.19 1.97
CA ARG A 323 6.25 -19.85 2.60
C ARG A 323 7.57 -19.36 2.03
N ALA A 324 7.69 -19.24 0.71
CA ALA A 324 8.93 -18.80 0.08
C ALA A 324 9.24 -17.35 0.45
N PHE A 325 8.22 -16.48 0.46
CA PHE A 325 8.36 -15.08 0.86
C PHE A 325 8.77 -14.93 2.33
N LEU A 326 8.13 -15.65 3.25
CA LEU A 326 8.43 -15.57 4.69
C LEU A 326 9.75 -16.27 5.08
N THR A 327 10.37 -17.03 4.19
CA THR A 327 11.70 -17.63 4.42
C THR A 327 12.83 -16.88 3.71
N ASP A 328 12.51 -15.92 2.83
CA ASP A 328 13.50 -15.17 2.09
C ASP A 328 14.16 -14.10 2.98
N PRO A 329 15.51 -14.07 3.08
CA PRO A 329 16.20 -13.15 3.98
C PRO A 329 16.02 -11.68 3.59
N VAL A 330 15.85 -11.36 2.30
CA VAL A 330 15.64 -9.99 1.83
C VAL A 330 14.23 -9.54 2.19
N ALA A 331 13.23 -10.38 1.97
CA ALA A 331 11.85 -10.11 2.37
C ALA A 331 11.72 -9.90 3.89
N LEU A 332 12.39 -10.74 4.70
CA LEU A 332 12.41 -10.60 6.15
C LEU A 332 13.11 -9.31 6.61
N ALA A 333 14.21 -8.93 5.97
CA ALA A 333 14.91 -7.67 6.28
C ALA A 333 14.02 -6.45 5.98
N ILE A 334 13.30 -6.46 4.85
CA ILE A 334 12.35 -5.41 4.49
C ILE A 334 11.19 -5.35 5.49
N LEU A 335 10.65 -6.52 5.89
CA LEU A 335 9.57 -6.59 6.88
C LEU A 335 10.02 -6.04 8.24
N ALA A 336 11.23 -6.38 8.68
CA ALA A 336 11.81 -5.85 9.91
C ALA A 336 12.00 -4.33 9.83
N CYS A 337 12.53 -3.81 8.71
CA CYS A 337 12.66 -2.36 8.51
C CYS A 337 11.31 -1.65 8.53
N ALA A 338 10.29 -2.19 7.84
CA ALA A 338 8.95 -1.63 7.81
C ALA A 338 8.31 -1.64 9.21
N PHE A 339 8.49 -2.72 9.97
CA PHE A 339 8.04 -2.83 11.36
C PHE A 339 8.70 -1.78 12.24
N THR A 340 10.03 -1.64 12.20
CA THR A 340 10.76 -0.67 13.02
C THR A 340 10.39 0.76 12.66
N ASN A 341 10.27 1.07 11.36
CA ASN A 341 9.84 2.40 10.90
C ASN A 341 8.43 2.72 11.38
N GLY A 342 7.49 1.77 11.26
CA GLY A 342 6.13 1.94 11.76
C GLY A 342 6.08 2.13 13.27
N TRP A 343 6.79 1.29 14.03
CA TRP A 343 6.86 1.36 15.49
C TRP A 343 7.36 2.73 15.98
N ILE A 344 8.53 3.18 15.50
CA ILE A 344 9.13 4.45 15.92
C ILE A 344 8.20 5.62 15.56
N GLY A 345 7.70 5.66 14.32
CA GLY A 345 6.84 6.73 13.85
C GLY A 345 5.54 6.86 14.65
N PHE A 346 4.84 5.74 14.91
CA PHE A 346 3.58 5.75 15.64
C PHE A 346 3.77 6.01 17.14
N THR A 347 4.82 5.46 17.77
CA THR A 347 5.11 5.74 19.18
C THR A 347 5.44 7.21 19.40
N LEU A 348 6.29 7.80 18.54
CA LEU A 348 6.59 9.22 18.64
C LEU A 348 5.31 10.04 18.45
N MET A 349 4.50 9.73 17.45
CA MET A 349 3.24 10.44 17.22
C MET A 349 2.24 10.34 18.40
N SER A 350 2.09 9.17 19.02
CA SER A 350 1.09 8.97 20.09
C SER A 350 1.52 9.52 21.44
N GLU A 351 2.81 9.42 21.77
CA GLU A 351 3.33 9.81 23.08
C GLU A 351 3.92 11.23 23.10
N MET A 352 4.19 11.83 21.94
CA MET A 352 4.82 13.15 21.86
C MET A 352 4.07 14.23 22.64
N PRO A 353 2.73 14.42 22.50
CA PRO A 353 2.04 15.47 23.24
C PRO A 353 2.20 15.32 24.76
N SER A 354 2.01 14.10 25.28
CA SER A 354 2.13 13.80 26.71
C SER A 354 3.58 13.98 27.20
N TYR A 355 4.58 13.59 26.40
CA TYR A 355 5.99 13.78 26.75
C TYR A 355 6.36 15.26 26.84
N LEU A 356 5.87 16.10 25.91
CA LEU A 356 6.12 17.53 25.94
C LEU A 356 5.51 18.20 27.18
N THR A 357 4.29 17.85 27.56
CA THR A 357 3.59 18.47 28.70
C THR A 357 4.05 17.91 30.03
N ASP A 358 4.11 16.58 30.16
CA ASP A 358 4.24 15.90 31.46
C ASP A 358 5.70 15.74 31.88
N ILE A 359 6.63 15.63 30.92
CA ILE A 359 8.07 15.41 31.18
C ILE A 359 8.86 16.69 30.96
N LEU A 360 8.75 17.30 29.78
CA LEU A 360 9.53 18.51 29.45
C LEU A 360 8.92 19.81 30.02
N GLY A 361 7.67 19.75 30.50
CA GLY A 361 6.98 20.88 31.13
C GLY A 361 6.64 22.01 30.16
N PHE A 362 6.40 21.71 28.88
CA PHE A 362 5.82 22.66 27.95
C PHE A 362 4.36 22.92 28.32
N ASP A 363 3.94 24.18 28.21
CA ASP A 363 2.54 24.53 28.40
C ASP A 363 1.68 23.89 27.31
N LEU A 364 0.45 23.48 27.66
CA LEU A 364 -0.47 22.76 26.77
C LEU A 364 -0.73 23.50 25.46
N ASP A 365 -0.87 24.83 25.54
CA ASP A 365 -1.09 25.69 24.37
C ASP A 365 0.14 25.71 23.44
N SER A 366 1.34 25.68 24.03
CA SER A 366 2.59 25.66 23.27
C SER A 366 2.93 24.25 22.73
N ALA A 367 2.55 23.20 23.45
CA ALA A 367 2.83 21.81 23.10
C ALA A 367 2.22 21.43 21.74
N GLY A 368 1.03 21.94 21.42
CA GLY A 368 0.41 21.80 20.11
C GLY A 368 1.26 22.37 18.98
N VAL A 369 1.88 23.54 19.18
CA VAL A 369 2.81 24.15 18.21
C VAL A 369 4.10 23.34 18.11
N TYR A 370 4.63 22.87 19.24
CA TYR A 370 5.81 22.02 19.26
C TYR A 370 5.56 20.63 18.61
N CYS A 371 4.33 20.15 18.53
CA CYS A 371 4.00 18.94 17.76
C CYS A 371 4.23 19.11 16.25
N ILE A 372 4.28 20.34 15.74
CA ILE A 372 4.37 20.61 14.30
C ILE A 372 5.80 20.43 13.76
N TYR A 373 6.84 20.78 14.54
CA TYR A 373 8.20 20.85 14.01
C TYR A 373 8.81 19.52 13.55
N PRO A 374 8.60 18.36 14.23
CA PRO A 374 9.08 17.09 13.68
C PRO A 374 8.47 16.77 12.31
N TYR A 375 7.19 17.07 12.11
CA TYR A 375 6.54 16.84 10.82
C TYR A 375 7.01 17.81 9.74
N LEU A 376 7.34 19.06 10.11
CA LEU A 376 8.02 19.99 9.20
C LEU A 376 9.42 19.47 8.83
N ALA A 377 10.21 19.03 9.81
CA ALA A 377 11.52 18.47 9.58
C ALA A 377 11.44 17.23 8.68
N LEU A 378 10.49 16.34 8.92
CA LEU A 378 10.22 15.17 8.07
C LEU A 378 9.80 15.56 6.65
N PHE A 379 8.95 16.57 6.48
CA PHE A 379 8.54 17.06 5.17
C PHE A 379 9.74 17.56 4.36
N PHE A 380 10.51 18.52 4.89
CA PHE A 380 11.66 19.08 4.18
C PHE A 380 12.78 18.06 3.98
N SER A 381 13.05 17.22 4.98
CA SER A 381 14.07 16.17 4.88
C SER A 381 13.69 15.14 3.82
N THR A 382 12.42 14.71 3.78
CA THR A 382 11.94 13.75 2.76
C THR A 382 12.18 14.27 1.35
N LEU A 383 11.86 15.53 1.09
CA LEU A 383 12.06 16.13 -0.24
C LEU A 383 13.55 16.31 -0.57
N LEU A 384 14.36 16.73 0.40
CA LEU A 384 15.81 16.90 0.23
C LEU A 384 16.50 15.56 -0.08
N PHE A 385 16.24 14.54 0.73
CA PHE A 385 16.81 13.21 0.53
C PHE A 385 16.30 12.55 -0.74
N ALA A 386 15.00 12.67 -1.06
CA ALA A 386 14.45 12.14 -2.30
C ALA A 386 15.16 12.73 -3.53
N ARG A 387 15.36 14.06 -3.56
CA ARG A 387 16.09 14.71 -4.66
C ARG A 387 17.57 14.32 -4.69
N GLY A 388 18.21 14.22 -3.52
CA GLY A 388 19.61 13.81 -3.39
C GLY A 388 19.86 12.38 -3.87
N PHE A 389 19.02 11.44 -3.49
CA PHE A 389 19.12 10.04 -3.92
C PHE A 389 18.78 9.86 -5.40
N ASP A 390 17.79 10.60 -5.92
CA ASP A 390 17.51 10.64 -7.35
C ASP A 390 18.71 11.17 -8.16
N TYR A 391 19.38 12.23 -7.69
CA TYR A 391 20.62 12.72 -8.30
C TYR A 391 21.73 11.67 -8.28
N LEU A 392 21.95 10.99 -7.14
CA LEU A 392 22.96 9.92 -7.05
C LEU A 392 22.67 8.75 -8.00
N GLN A 393 21.39 8.42 -8.16
CA GLN A 393 20.94 7.35 -9.03
C GLN A 393 21.10 7.71 -10.52
N ARG A 394 20.76 8.94 -10.93
CA ARG A 394 20.82 9.38 -12.33
C ARG A 394 22.21 9.78 -12.79
N GLU A 395 22.89 10.64 -12.03
CA GLU A 395 24.13 11.31 -12.46
C GLU A 395 25.38 10.53 -12.06
N ARG A 396 25.29 9.72 -10.98
CA ARG A 396 26.40 8.90 -10.49
C ARG A 396 26.19 7.40 -10.68
N ALA A 397 25.13 7.01 -11.38
CA ALA A 397 24.78 5.62 -11.69
C ALA A 397 24.79 4.71 -10.44
N TRP A 398 24.38 5.23 -9.27
CA TRP A 398 24.24 4.41 -8.07
C TRP A 398 23.19 3.32 -8.28
N SER A 399 23.50 2.10 -7.82
CA SER A 399 22.52 1.01 -7.87
C SER A 399 21.35 1.28 -6.91
N ILE A 400 20.17 0.78 -7.27
CA ILE A 400 18.96 0.85 -6.42
C ILE A 400 19.23 0.30 -5.02
N ASN A 401 20.02 -0.77 -4.92
CA ASN A 401 20.37 -1.39 -3.66
C ASN A 401 21.27 -0.50 -2.80
N ALA A 402 22.26 0.19 -3.42
CA ALA A 402 23.12 1.12 -2.68
C ALA A 402 22.32 2.30 -2.13
N VAL A 403 21.42 2.87 -2.93
CA VAL A 403 20.51 3.95 -2.48
C VAL A 403 19.62 3.49 -1.33
N ARG A 404 18.99 2.32 -1.44
CA ARG A 404 18.12 1.77 -0.38
C ARG A 404 18.88 1.50 0.92
N LEU A 405 20.06 0.88 0.82
CA LEU A 405 20.84 0.52 2.00
C LEU A 405 21.35 1.78 2.72
N THR A 406 21.85 2.76 1.96
CA THR A 406 22.35 4.01 2.53
C THR A 406 21.24 4.85 3.14
N SER A 407 20.08 4.95 2.48
CA SER A 407 18.93 5.68 3.03
C SER A 407 18.40 5.05 4.31
N MET A 408 18.28 3.71 4.35
CA MET A 408 17.89 2.98 5.56
C MET A 408 18.90 3.19 6.68
N PHE A 409 20.19 3.10 6.38
CA PHE A 409 21.24 3.28 7.39
C PHE A 409 21.20 4.70 8.00
N ILE A 410 21.08 5.73 7.15
CA ILE A 410 21.00 7.12 7.61
C ILE A 410 19.75 7.34 8.47
N ALA A 411 18.58 6.84 8.02
CA ALA A 411 17.32 7.00 8.74
C ALA A 411 17.37 6.32 10.11
N PHE A 412 17.71 5.04 10.17
CA PHE A 412 17.70 4.29 11.43
C PHE A 412 18.81 4.72 12.40
N LEU A 413 20.03 4.96 11.89
CA LEU A 413 21.13 5.39 12.75
C LEU A 413 20.88 6.80 13.30
N GLY A 414 20.37 7.71 12.46
CA GLY A 414 19.99 9.06 12.86
C GLY A 414 18.94 9.04 13.97
N SER A 415 17.81 8.37 13.74
CA SER A 415 16.73 8.28 14.73
C SER A 415 17.17 7.57 16.02
N ALA A 416 18.00 6.53 15.94
CA ALA A 416 18.51 5.85 17.13
C ALA A 416 19.40 6.76 17.98
N LEU A 417 20.33 7.49 17.35
CA LEU A 417 21.20 8.42 18.06
C LEU A 417 20.43 9.60 18.65
N GLY A 418 19.48 10.18 17.91
CA GLY A 418 18.63 11.27 18.38
C GLY A 418 17.82 10.89 19.63
N LEU A 419 17.14 9.74 19.59
CA LEU A 419 16.35 9.25 20.72
C LEU A 419 17.20 8.90 21.95
N ILE A 420 18.38 8.28 21.75
CA ILE A 420 19.30 7.99 22.86
C ILE A 420 19.76 9.28 23.51
N VAL A 421 20.24 10.26 22.73
CA VAL A 421 20.74 11.53 23.26
C VAL A 421 19.62 12.30 23.95
N CYS A 422 18.42 12.35 23.38
CA CYS A 422 17.25 12.98 24.00
C CYS A 422 16.99 12.44 25.42
N GLY A 423 17.16 11.14 25.65
CA GLY A 423 16.94 10.52 26.97
C GLY A 423 17.95 10.92 28.05
N PHE A 424 19.12 11.46 27.68
CA PHE A 424 20.18 11.89 28.61
C PHE A 424 20.29 13.40 28.78
N LEU A 425 19.44 14.19 28.12
CA LEU A 425 19.49 15.65 28.18
C LEU A 425 18.49 16.21 29.19
N ASP A 426 19.01 16.89 30.21
CA ASP A 426 18.18 17.61 31.20
C ASP A 426 17.60 18.92 30.66
N ALA A 427 18.23 19.49 29.63
CA ALA A 427 17.81 20.75 29.04
C ALA A 427 16.63 20.55 28.08
N LYS A 428 15.44 21.05 28.46
CA LYS A 428 14.18 20.85 27.71
C LYS A 428 14.26 21.13 26.20
N PHE A 429 14.88 22.23 25.80
CA PHE A 429 14.99 22.60 24.38
C PHE A 429 16.03 21.76 23.62
N ALA A 430 17.08 21.32 24.30
CA ALA A 430 18.07 20.44 23.71
C ALA A 430 17.47 19.05 23.49
N ALA A 431 16.81 18.47 24.51
CA ALA A 431 16.09 17.20 24.40
C ALA A 431 15.09 17.24 23.24
N TYR A 432 14.27 18.29 23.18
CA TYR A 432 13.32 18.50 22.09
C TYR A 432 13.97 18.57 20.71
N THR A 433 15.10 19.26 20.57
CA THR A 433 15.80 19.37 19.27
C THR A 433 16.32 18.01 18.79
N PHE A 434 16.88 17.19 19.69
CA PHE A 434 17.32 15.82 19.36
C PHE A 434 16.18 14.83 19.12
N MET A 435 14.98 15.15 19.60
CA MET A 435 13.76 14.41 19.27
C MET A 435 13.24 14.75 17.86
N VAL A 436 13.50 15.97 17.38
CA VAL A 436 13.10 16.46 16.04
C VAL A 436 14.07 16.00 14.94
N LEU A 437 15.37 15.91 15.26
CA LEU A 437 16.44 15.43 14.38
C LEU A 437 16.38 13.91 14.18
#